data_AF-A0A2G9C1X8-F1
#
_entry.id   AF-A0A2G9C1X8-F1
#
_cell.length_a   1.000
_cell.length_b   1.000
_cell.length_c   1.000
_cell.angle_alpha   90.00
_cell.angle_beta   90.00
_cell.angle_gamma   90.00
#
_symmetry.space_group_name_H-M   'P 1'
#
loop_
_entity.id
_entity.type
_entity.pdbx_description
1 polymer ?
#
loop_
_entity_poly.entity_id
_entity_poly.type
_entity_poly.pdbx_seq_one_letter_code
_entity_poly.pdbx_strand_id
1 'polypeptide(L)'
;FPRGATPTLPAIFTHRDVGNTDCPGNAAYAEMGRLRDIAARFNQPPGPEELAEQMRGGAIFARWESVGGPAGPLGNPTSPEAAAEGEARYATFERGAIYWSPVTGAQPLTGAIYEAWGRLGFERGALGPPTSGEIHEPLWIKQNFQHG
;
A
#
# COMPACT_ATOMS: atom_id res chain seq x y z
N PHE A 1 2.53 6.26 -16.80
CA PHE A 1 1.11 6.53 -16.50
C PHE A 1 1.01 7.75 -15.60
N PRO A 2 0.07 8.68 -15.82
CA PRO A 2 -0.16 9.79 -14.90
C PRO A 2 -0.55 9.26 -13.51
N ARG A 3 -0.18 10.01 -12.45
CA ARG A 3 -0.43 9.66 -11.05
C ARG A 3 -1.94 9.47 -10.84
N GLY A 4 -2.37 8.31 -10.36
CA GLY A 4 -3.78 7.98 -10.14
C GLY A 4 -4.51 7.26 -11.29
N ALA A 5 -3.84 6.95 -12.39
CA ALA A 5 -4.43 6.14 -13.45
C ALA A 5 -4.33 4.64 -13.12
N THR A 6 -5.45 3.98 -12.85
CA THR A 6 -5.52 2.52 -12.75
C THR A 6 -5.44 1.94 -14.16
N PRO A 7 -4.39 1.17 -14.51
CA PRO A 7 -4.35 0.50 -15.80
C PRO A 7 -5.44 -0.57 -15.83
N THR A 8 -6.37 -0.48 -16.77
CA THR A 8 -7.33 -1.55 -17.04
C THR A 8 -6.59 -2.70 -17.72
N LEU A 9 -6.59 -3.86 -17.09
CA LEU A 9 -6.01 -5.05 -17.70
C LEU A 9 -6.87 -5.47 -18.91
N PRO A 10 -6.27 -5.85 -20.04
CA PRO A 10 -7.01 -6.39 -21.17
C PRO A 10 -7.75 -7.67 -20.74
N ALA A 11 -8.95 -7.87 -21.29
CA ALA A 11 -9.75 -9.06 -21.04
C ALA A 11 -8.95 -10.33 -21.34
N ILE A 12 -8.82 -11.22 -20.36
CA ILE A 12 -8.15 -12.52 -20.52
C ILE A 12 -9.15 -13.49 -21.16
N PHE A 13 -8.98 -13.74 -22.46
CA PHE A 13 -9.74 -14.76 -23.19
C PHE A 13 -8.96 -16.09 -23.21
N THR A 14 -9.62 -17.17 -22.79
CA THR A 14 -9.16 -18.54 -23.04
C THR A 14 -10.07 -19.21 -24.06
N HIS A 15 -9.50 -20.01 -24.95
CA HIS A 15 -10.24 -20.85 -25.87
C HIS A 15 -10.23 -22.30 -25.35
N ARG A 16 -11.37 -22.97 -25.46
CA ARG A 16 -11.53 -24.39 -25.13
C ARG A 16 -11.51 -25.16 -26.45
N ASP A 17 -10.67 -26.17 -26.55
CA ASP A 17 -10.72 -27.09 -27.67
C ASP A 17 -12.06 -27.84 -27.66
N VAL A 18 -12.74 -27.86 -28.81
CA VAL A 18 -13.95 -28.66 -29.04
C VAL A 18 -13.54 -30.00 -29.67
N GLY A 19 -12.71 -30.77 -28.96
CA GLY A 19 -12.21 -32.06 -29.44
C GLY A 19 -11.34 -32.78 -28.41
N ASN A 20 -11.17 -34.10 -28.57
CA ASN A 20 -10.33 -34.93 -27.69
C ASN A 20 -8.85 -34.68 -28.04
N THR A 21 -8.30 -33.56 -27.57
CA THR A 21 -6.88 -33.22 -27.73
C THR A 21 -6.13 -33.61 -26.46
N ASP A 22 -4.93 -34.19 -26.58
CA ASP A 22 -3.98 -34.49 -25.48
C ASP A 22 -3.43 -33.20 -24.82
N CYS A 23 -4.13 -32.07 -24.98
CA CYS A 23 -3.70 -30.77 -24.52
C CYS A 23 -4.11 -30.60 -23.06
N PRO A 24 -3.21 -30.21 -22.13
CA PRO A 24 -3.51 -30.05 -20.71
C PRO A 24 -4.40 -28.83 -20.38
N GLY A 25 -5.23 -28.38 -21.35
CA GLY A 25 -6.07 -27.19 -21.26
C GLY A 25 -7.06 -27.21 -20.10
N ASN A 26 -7.47 -28.39 -19.61
CA ASN A 26 -8.32 -28.51 -18.43
C ASN A 26 -7.67 -27.97 -17.14
N ALA A 27 -6.34 -28.10 -16.99
CA ALA A 27 -5.63 -27.58 -15.82
C ALA A 27 -5.62 -26.04 -15.82
N ALA A 28 -5.33 -25.43 -16.97
CA ALA A 28 -5.39 -23.97 -17.10
C ALA A 28 -6.84 -23.44 -16.98
N TYR A 29 -7.83 -24.17 -17.49
CA TYR A 29 -9.25 -23.82 -17.33
C TYR A 29 -9.73 -23.90 -15.88
N ALA A 30 -9.25 -24.87 -15.10
CA ALA A 30 -9.57 -24.98 -13.69
C ALA A 30 -9.10 -23.75 -12.90
N GLU A 31 -7.96 -23.16 -13.30
CA GLU A 31 -7.41 -21.94 -12.69
C GLU A 31 -8.06 -20.64 -13.20
N MET A 32 -8.94 -20.69 -14.21
CA MET A 32 -9.54 -19.48 -14.78
C MET A 32 -10.45 -18.73 -13.81
N GLY A 33 -11.07 -19.41 -12.84
CA GLY A 33 -11.78 -18.74 -11.74
C GLY A 33 -10.84 -17.84 -10.95
N ARG A 34 -9.73 -18.43 -10.46
CA ARG A 34 -8.67 -17.73 -9.74
C ARG A 34 -8.07 -16.58 -10.55
N LEU A 35 -7.79 -16.79 -11.84
CA LEU A 35 -7.22 -15.75 -12.72
C LEU A 35 -8.18 -14.58 -12.93
N ARG A 36 -9.48 -14.85 -13.11
CA ARG A 36 -10.50 -13.80 -13.21
C ARG A 36 -10.65 -13.03 -11.90
N ASP A 37 -10.62 -13.72 -10.76
CA ASP A 37 -10.69 -13.07 -9.45
C ASP A 37 -9.48 -12.17 -9.19
N ILE A 38 -8.27 -12.64 -9.54
CA ILE A 38 -7.05 -11.82 -9.49
C ILE A 38 -7.20 -10.60 -10.40
N ALA A 39 -7.63 -10.79 -11.66
CA ALA A 39 -7.81 -9.69 -12.61
C ALA A 39 -8.91 -8.70 -12.16
N ALA A 40 -9.99 -9.18 -11.54
CA ALA A 40 -11.07 -8.35 -11.02
C ALA A 40 -10.56 -7.42 -9.90
N ARG A 41 -9.67 -7.89 -9.01
CA ARG A 41 -9.05 -7.08 -7.96
C ARG A 41 -8.19 -5.93 -8.50
N PHE A 42 -7.64 -6.06 -9.70
CA PHE A 42 -6.92 -4.97 -10.36
C PHE A 42 -7.87 -3.93 -10.96
N ASN A 43 -9.00 -4.37 -11.52
CA ASN A 43 -10.00 -3.47 -12.11
C ASN A 43 -10.88 -2.80 -11.05
N GLN A 44 -11.04 -3.43 -9.89
CA GLN A 44 -11.79 -2.91 -8.76
C GLN A 44 -10.95 -3.08 -7.49
N PRO A 45 -10.03 -2.13 -7.23
CA PRO A 45 -9.24 -2.16 -6.00
C PRO A 45 -10.16 -2.07 -4.77
N PRO A 46 -9.76 -2.68 -3.64
CA PRO A 46 -10.54 -2.62 -2.40
C PRO A 46 -10.78 -1.17 -2.00
N GLY A 47 -12.01 -0.89 -1.54
CA GLY A 47 -12.38 0.44 -1.06
C GLY A 47 -11.70 0.79 0.27
N PRO A 48 -11.71 2.07 0.66
CA PRO A 48 -11.14 2.54 1.93
C PRO A 48 -11.58 1.76 3.17
N GLU A 49 -12.87 1.43 3.27
CA GLU A 49 -13.42 0.71 4.43
C GLU A 49 -12.87 -0.72 4.51
N GLU A 50 -12.75 -1.40 3.38
CA GLU A 50 -12.21 -2.75 3.31
C GLU A 50 -10.70 -2.76 3.62
N LEU A 51 -9.96 -1.75 3.13
CA LEU A 51 -8.55 -1.57 3.46
C LEU A 51 -8.33 -1.31 4.96
N ALA A 52 -9.17 -0.48 5.57
CA ALA A 52 -9.18 -0.26 7.02
C ALA A 52 -9.46 -1.58 7.77
N GLU A 53 -10.45 -2.36 7.33
CA GLU A 53 -10.78 -3.64 7.95
C GLU A 53 -9.62 -4.65 7.86
N GLN A 54 -8.94 -4.72 6.71
CA GLN A 54 -7.77 -5.61 6.53
C GLN A 54 -6.62 -5.30 7.49
N MET A 55 -6.48 -4.05 7.92
CA MET A 55 -5.44 -3.64 8.88
C MET A 55 -5.91 -3.69 10.34
N ARG A 56 -7.21 -3.94 10.60
CA ARG A 56 -7.80 -3.88 11.94
C ARG A 56 -7.05 -4.78 12.91
N GLY A 57 -6.69 -4.23 14.07
CA GLY A 57 -5.92 -4.92 15.11
C GLY A 57 -4.40 -4.83 14.94
N GLY A 58 -3.91 -4.28 13.83
CA GLY A 58 -2.48 -3.97 13.63
C GLY A 58 -2.05 -2.65 14.27
N ALA A 59 -0.74 -2.49 14.50
CA ALA A 59 -0.18 -1.27 15.08
C ALA A 59 -0.36 -0.04 14.16
N ILE A 60 -0.32 -0.25 12.85
CA ILE A 60 -0.55 0.80 11.85
C ILE A 60 -2.00 1.31 11.95
N PHE A 61 -2.97 0.40 12.00
CA PHE A 61 -4.38 0.75 12.14
C PHE A 61 -4.67 1.47 13.45
N ALA A 62 -4.15 0.95 14.58
CA ALA A 62 -4.29 1.59 15.88
C ALA A 62 -3.71 3.03 15.88
N ARG A 63 -2.58 3.24 15.21
CA ARG A 63 -1.99 4.57 15.08
C ARG A 63 -2.85 5.48 14.20
N TRP A 64 -3.33 5.00 13.07
CA TRP A 64 -4.23 5.75 12.18
C TRP A 64 -5.50 6.20 12.88
N GLU A 65 -6.16 5.31 13.64
CA GLU A 65 -7.31 5.66 14.47
C GLU A 65 -6.96 6.73 15.52
N SER A 66 -5.80 6.59 16.19
CA SER A 66 -5.37 7.53 17.22
C SER A 66 -5.15 8.97 16.70
N VAL A 67 -4.86 9.13 15.40
CA VAL A 67 -4.66 10.44 14.78
C VAL A 67 -5.92 10.96 14.08
N GLY A 68 -7.09 10.33 14.30
CA GLY A 68 -8.39 10.79 13.80
C GLY A 68 -8.93 10.03 12.61
N GLY A 69 -8.28 8.94 12.19
CA GLY A 69 -8.78 8.05 11.14
C GLY A 69 -9.08 8.78 9.82
N PRO A 70 -10.25 8.53 9.18
CA PRO A 70 -10.62 9.18 7.92
C PRO A 70 -10.67 10.72 7.97
N ALA A 71 -11.06 11.28 9.13
CA ALA A 71 -11.12 12.73 9.34
C ALA A 71 -9.76 13.33 9.77
N GLY A 72 -8.80 12.47 10.12
CA GLY A 72 -7.46 12.84 10.58
C GLY A 72 -6.54 13.30 9.45
N PRO A 73 -5.29 13.69 9.76
CA PRO A 73 -4.36 14.28 8.80
C PRO A 73 -3.98 13.33 7.66
N LEU A 74 -4.03 12.01 7.88
CA LEU A 74 -3.72 10.99 6.88
C LEU A 74 -4.84 10.78 5.85
N GLY A 75 -6.10 10.97 6.24
CA GLY A 75 -7.26 10.62 5.42
C GLY A 75 -7.49 9.11 5.36
N ASN A 76 -8.16 8.66 4.30
CA ASN A 76 -8.48 7.24 4.11
C ASN A 76 -7.24 6.40 3.73
N PRO A 77 -7.22 5.10 4.07
CA PRO A 77 -6.21 4.18 3.57
C PRO A 77 -6.38 3.99 2.05
N THR A 78 -5.24 3.88 1.38
CA THR A 78 -5.14 3.71 -0.09
C THR A 78 -4.40 2.44 -0.48
N SER A 79 -3.78 1.76 0.49
CA SER A 79 -3.16 0.45 0.32
C SER A 79 -3.48 -0.45 1.52
N PRO A 80 -3.38 -1.78 1.35
CA PRO A 80 -3.23 -2.67 2.49
C PRO A 80 -1.87 -2.45 3.17
N GLU A 81 -1.69 -3.06 4.35
CA GLU A 81 -0.38 -3.15 4.98
C GLU A 81 0.57 -4.02 4.15
N ALA A 82 1.73 -3.49 3.80
CA ALA A 82 2.76 -4.14 3.00
C ALA A 82 4.09 -4.22 3.76
N ALA A 83 4.95 -5.15 3.36
CA ALA A 83 6.31 -5.24 3.87
C ALA A 83 7.18 -4.12 3.28
N ALA A 84 7.96 -3.47 4.15
CA ALA A 84 9.07 -2.61 3.80
C ALA A 84 10.39 -3.39 3.94
N GLU A 85 11.53 -2.68 3.91
CA GLU A 85 12.85 -3.30 4.11
C GLU A 85 12.98 -3.92 5.52
N GLY A 86 13.54 -5.13 5.57
CA GLY A 86 13.69 -5.89 6.83
C GLY A 86 12.35 -6.33 7.42
N GLU A 87 12.16 -6.08 8.73
CA GLU A 87 10.94 -6.41 9.46
C GLU A 87 9.90 -5.27 9.44
N ALA A 88 10.21 -4.16 8.77
CA ALA A 88 9.32 -3.01 8.73
C ALA A 88 8.07 -3.29 7.89
N ARG A 89 6.98 -2.62 8.24
CA ARG A 89 5.69 -2.66 7.56
C ARG A 89 5.25 -1.24 7.26
N TYR A 90 4.42 -1.04 6.25
CA TYR A 90 3.85 0.27 5.95
C TYR A 90 2.47 0.18 5.31
N ALA A 91 1.70 1.25 5.41
CA ALA A 91 0.50 1.46 4.61
C ALA A 91 0.45 2.91 4.12
N THR A 92 -0.11 3.14 2.94
CA THR A 92 -0.30 4.48 2.38
C THR A 92 -1.72 4.97 2.59
N PHE A 93 -1.84 6.28 2.77
CA PHE A 93 -3.09 7.00 2.98
C PHE A 93 -3.18 8.16 1.99
N GLU A 94 -4.36 8.75 1.84
CA GLU A 94 -4.60 9.85 0.89
C GLU A 94 -3.59 10.99 1.00
N ARG A 95 -3.13 11.30 2.22
CA ARG A 95 -2.26 12.43 2.52
C ARG A 95 -0.97 12.06 3.25
N GLY A 96 -0.57 10.79 3.21
CA GLY A 96 0.63 10.34 3.93
C GLY A 96 0.84 8.84 3.91
N ALA A 97 1.72 8.38 4.79
CA ALA A 97 1.96 6.96 5.03
C ALA A 97 2.15 6.73 6.53
N ILE A 98 1.94 5.51 7.00
CA ILE A 98 2.40 5.08 8.32
C ILE A 98 3.41 3.97 8.11
N TYR A 99 4.57 4.10 8.74
CA TYR A 99 5.59 3.06 8.79
C TYR A 99 5.67 2.48 10.19
N TRP A 100 5.75 1.17 10.29
CA TRP A 100 5.94 0.44 11.53
C TRP A 100 7.25 -0.35 11.49
N SER A 101 7.96 -0.35 12.62
CA SER A 101 9.08 -1.28 12.85
C SER A 101 9.08 -1.75 14.31
N PRO A 102 9.76 -2.86 14.63
CA PRO A 102 9.92 -3.30 16.02
C PRO A 102 10.61 -2.26 16.91
N VAL A 103 11.48 -1.42 16.33
CA VAL A 103 12.28 -0.42 17.06
C VAL A 103 11.47 0.84 17.34
N THR A 104 10.68 1.30 16.38
CA THR A 104 10.07 2.64 16.41
C THR A 104 8.56 2.61 16.64
N GLY A 105 7.92 1.45 16.52
CA GLY A 105 6.47 1.36 16.44
C GLY A 105 5.90 2.05 15.20
N ALA A 106 4.59 2.30 15.20
CA ALA A 106 3.87 2.90 14.07
C ALA A 106 4.00 4.43 14.07
N GLN A 107 4.59 4.96 13.00
CA GLN A 107 4.97 6.35 12.84
C GLN A 107 4.30 6.95 11.61
N PRO A 108 3.43 7.96 11.77
CA PRO A 108 2.82 8.66 10.65
C PRO A 108 3.81 9.62 9.98
N LEU A 109 3.72 9.70 8.66
CA LEU A 109 4.41 10.66 7.79
C LEU A 109 3.35 11.46 7.07
N THR A 110 3.27 12.76 7.34
CA THR A 110 2.25 13.62 6.75
C THR A 110 2.82 14.96 6.25
N GLY A 111 1.98 15.70 5.52
CA GLY A 111 2.25 17.09 5.14
C GLY A 111 3.54 17.28 4.33
N ALA A 112 4.23 18.38 4.60
CA ALA A 112 5.38 18.84 3.81
C ALA A 112 6.55 17.84 3.81
N ILE A 113 6.75 17.10 4.90
CA ILE A 113 7.81 16.08 4.99
C ILE A 113 7.50 14.92 4.04
N TYR A 114 6.27 14.42 4.07
CA TYR A 114 5.84 13.35 3.15
C TYR A 114 5.90 13.79 1.68
N GLU A 115 5.47 15.02 1.37
CA GLU A 115 5.58 15.55 0.02
C GLU A 115 7.03 15.68 -0.46
N ALA A 116 7.93 16.18 0.41
CA ALA A 116 9.35 16.32 0.09
C ALA A 116 9.99 14.94 -0.13
N TRP A 117 9.75 13.99 0.76
CA TRP A 117 10.24 12.62 0.65
C TRP A 117 9.70 11.92 -0.61
N GLY A 118 8.44 12.15 -0.97
CA GLY A 118 7.85 11.64 -2.20
C GLY A 118 8.48 12.20 -3.48
N ARG A 119 8.95 13.46 -3.46
CA ARG A 119 9.74 14.04 -4.57
C ARG A 119 11.14 13.42 -4.68
N LEU A 120 11.67 12.89 -3.57
CA LEU A 120 12.98 12.23 -3.52
C LEU A 120 12.94 10.74 -3.86
N GLY A 121 11.76 10.19 -4.20
CA GLY A 121 11.62 8.80 -4.62
C GLY A 121 11.22 7.82 -3.50
N PHE A 122 10.70 8.33 -2.38
CA PHE A 122 10.24 7.54 -1.23
C PHE A 122 11.33 6.58 -0.72
N GLU A 123 10.97 5.34 -0.36
CA GLU A 123 11.87 4.34 0.19
C GLU A 123 12.98 3.91 -0.78
N ARG A 124 12.79 4.14 -2.09
CA ARG A 124 13.81 3.89 -3.13
C ARG A 124 14.72 5.10 -3.38
N GLY A 125 14.42 6.21 -2.72
CA GLY A 125 15.16 7.46 -2.79
C GLY A 125 16.40 7.47 -1.92
N ALA A 126 17.16 8.57 -2.01
CA ALA A 126 18.43 8.72 -1.28
C ALA A 126 18.28 8.65 0.24
N LEU A 127 17.13 9.03 0.80
CA LEU A 127 16.87 9.03 2.24
C LEU A 127 16.54 7.64 2.80
N GLY A 128 16.03 6.72 1.97
CA GLY A 128 15.50 5.44 2.44
C GLY A 128 14.19 5.57 3.25
N PRO A 129 13.75 4.49 3.91
CA PRO A 129 12.58 4.48 4.79
C PRO A 129 12.77 5.36 6.05
N PRO A 130 11.68 5.86 6.63
CA PRO A 130 11.71 6.60 7.89
C PRO A 130 12.11 5.72 9.08
N THR A 131 12.92 6.26 9.97
CA THR A 131 13.41 5.62 11.20
C THR A 131 12.90 6.31 12.47
N SER A 132 12.07 7.34 12.34
CA SER A 132 11.35 7.95 13.46
C SER A 132 9.98 8.46 13.03
N GLY A 133 9.14 8.83 13.99
CA GLY A 133 8.03 9.73 13.74
C GLY A 133 8.47 11.16 13.49
N GLU A 134 7.50 12.04 13.24
CA GLU A 134 7.69 13.48 13.26
C GLU A 134 8.13 13.92 14.68
N ILE A 135 9.29 14.58 14.74
CA ILE A 135 9.86 15.17 15.93
C ILE A 135 9.55 16.68 15.87
N HIS A 136 8.68 17.12 16.77
CA HIS A 136 8.29 18.53 16.88
C HIS A 136 9.32 19.30 17.72
N GLU A 137 10.05 20.20 17.08
CA GLU A 137 10.93 21.17 17.72
C GLU A 137 10.20 22.53 17.81
N PRO A 138 10.63 23.46 18.68
CA PRO A 138 9.93 24.73 18.89
C PRO A 138 9.72 25.58 17.62
N LEU A 139 10.55 25.39 16.60
CA LEU A 139 10.55 26.19 15.37
C LEU A 139 10.45 25.36 14.08
N TRP A 140 10.56 24.04 14.14
CA TRP A 140 10.52 23.18 12.97
C TRP A 140 10.09 21.75 13.33
N ILE A 141 9.71 20.98 12.31
CA ILE A 141 9.43 19.56 12.45
C ILE A 141 10.51 18.83 11.66
N LYS A 142 11.11 17.81 12.26
CA LYS A 142 12.10 16.94 11.60
C LYS A 142 11.67 15.49 11.70
N GLN A 143 12.15 14.66 10.80
CA GLN A 143 11.93 13.23 10.83
C GLN A 143 13.19 12.55 10.34
N ASN A 144 13.62 11.51 11.04
CA ASN A 144 14.82 10.77 10.69
C ASN A 144 14.46 9.71 9.66
N PHE A 145 15.34 9.53 8.69
CA PHE A 145 15.32 8.46 7.71
C PHE A 145 16.57 7.60 7.85
N GLN A 146 16.58 6.44 7.20
CA GLN A 146 17.68 5.49 7.28
C GLN A 146 19.03 6.11 6.88
N HIS A 147 19.02 7.03 5.90
CA HIS A 147 20.22 7.65 5.36
C HIS A 147 20.29 9.18 5.56
N GLY A 148 19.43 9.77 6.41
CA GLY A 148 19.44 11.22 6.62
C GLY A 148 18.37 11.75 7.56
#